data_AF-G0YZS9-F1
#
_entry.id   AF-G0YZS9-F1
#
_cell.length_a   1.000
_cell.length_b   1.000
_cell.length_c   1.000
_cell.angle_alpha   90.00
_cell.angle_beta   90.00
_cell.angle_gamma   90.00
#
_symmetry.space_group_name_H-M   'P 1'
#
loop_
_entity.id
_entity.type
_entity.pdbx_description
1 polymer ?
#
loop_
_entity_poly.entity_id
_entity_poly.type
_entity_poly.pdbx_seq_one_letter_code
_entity_poly.pdbx_strand_id
1 'polypeptide(L)'
;QFWNSTETWFTNNPDFTPCFEQTALVWTPCAFYWFFVAFDFYYLKASLDKNIPWNKLNVSKALVNLGLLVITALDLIMALIKKGDGKELPLYDLDVWGPIIKFATFLLIFLFIPLNRKYGVQTTGCQFLFWFLLVILSIPRCRTEVRLDTERQKILSSEQPSEQDFSWEEYQFASFFIFFTFSCIMLILNCFADGLPRQTKYQRGENEIPELSASFLSRITYQWFDKMALKGYRNPLEEKDLWDLRPQDSCSEVMPIFAHHWNQNVR
;
A
#
# COMPACT_ATOMS: atom_id res chain seq x y z
N GLN A 1 -28.20 -4.07 4.84
CA GLN A 1 -27.84 -4.07 6.28
C GLN A 1 -26.34 -3.88 6.41
N PHE A 2 -25.85 -3.04 7.32
CA PHE A 2 -24.41 -2.76 7.47
C PHE A 2 -23.67 -3.80 8.33
N TRP A 3 -24.32 -4.36 9.36
CA TRP A 3 -23.70 -5.35 10.24
C TRP A 3 -24.74 -6.36 10.72
N ASN A 4 -24.36 -7.64 10.79
CA ASN A 4 -25.21 -8.73 11.27
C ASN A 4 -24.43 -9.66 12.20
N SER A 5 -24.66 -9.56 13.51
CA SER A 5 -23.96 -10.37 14.50
C SER A 5 -24.23 -11.87 14.37
N THR A 6 -25.39 -12.27 13.84
CA THR A 6 -25.72 -13.69 13.66
C THR A 6 -24.88 -14.31 12.56
N GLU A 7 -24.68 -13.59 11.45
CA GLU A 7 -23.85 -14.02 10.33
C GLU A 7 -22.36 -13.94 10.62
N THR A 8 -21.93 -13.01 11.48
CA THR A 8 -20.50 -12.84 11.76
C THR A 8 -20.01 -13.61 12.99
N TRP A 9 -20.82 -13.72 14.05
CA TRP A 9 -20.39 -14.30 15.33
C TRP A 9 -21.15 -15.56 15.75
N PHE A 10 -22.43 -15.69 15.40
CA PHE A 10 -23.28 -16.81 15.84
C PHE A 10 -23.49 -17.86 14.74
N THR A 11 -22.43 -18.23 14.03
CA THR A 11 -22.44 -19.24 12.96
C THR A 11 -21.12 -20.01 12.91
N ASN A 12 -21.14 -21.22 12.36
CA ASN A 12 -19.93 -22.01 12.11
C ASN A 12 -19.16 -21.58 10.85
N ASN A 13 -19.79 -20.76 10.00
CA ASN A 13 -19.21 -20.21 8.78
C ASN A 13 -19.34 -18.69 8.81
N PRO A 14 -18.46 -17.98 9.53
CA PRO A 14 -18.57 -16.54 9.72
C PRO A 14 -18.23 -15.79 8.45
N ASP A 15 -19.07 -14.83 8.08
CA ASP A 15 -18.80 -13.85 7.03
C ASP A 15 -19.30 -12.46 7.42
N PHE A 16 -18.77 -11.45 6.74
CA PHE A 16 -19.25 -10.09 6.87
C PHE A 16 -20.41 -9.83 5.92
N THR A 17 -21.23 -8.83 6.26
CA THR A 17 -22.28 -8.41 5.33
C THR A 17 -21.66 -7.75 4.08
N PRO A 18 -22.26 -7.89 2.89
CA PRO A 18 -21.73 -7.28 1.66
C PRO A 18 -21.50 -5.77 1.78
N CYS A 19 -22.38 -5.08 2.50
CA CYS A 19 -22.26 -3.64 2.75
C CYS A 19 -20.99 -3.33 3.57
N PHE A 20 -20.70 -4.09 4.62
CA PHE A 20 -19.49 -3.92 5.43
C PHE A 20 -18.22 -4.16 4.61
N GLU A 21 -18.21 -5.21 3.77
CA GLU A 21 -17.06 -5.56 2.94
C GLU A 21 -16.78 -4.50 1.87
N GLN A 22 -17.82 -3.95 1.23
CA GLN A 22 -17.67 -2.94 0.19
C GLN A 22 -17.38 -1.54 0.74
N THR A 23 -17.72 -1.26 2.00
CA THR A 23 -17.51 0.04 2.64
C THR A 23 -16.33 0.00 3.60
N ALA A 24 -16.51 -0.49 4.82
CA ALA A 24 -15.53 -0.39 5.89
C ALA A 24 -14.17 -0.97 5.49
N LEU A 25 -14.14 -2.14 4.85
CA LEU A 25 -12.88 -2.81 4.47
C LEU A 25 -12.13 -2.09 3.34
N VAL A 26 -12.84 -1.43 2.42
CA VAL A 26 -12.23 -0.69 1.29
C VAL A 26 -11.89 0.75 1.69
N TRP A 27 -12.78 1.41 2.44
CA TRP A 27 -12.66 2.82 2.78
C TRP A 27 -11.64 3.04 3.88
N THR A 28 -11.44 2.08 4.79
CA THR A 28 -10.46 2.22 5.89
C THR A 28 -9.03 2.42 5.38
N PRO A 29 -8.48 1.59 4.46
CA PRO A 29 -7.17 1.84 3.86
C PRO A 29 -7.12 3.18 3.10
N CYS A 30 -8.16 3.51 2.32
CA CYS A 30 -8.19 4.75 1.54
C CYS A 30 -8.18 6.00 2.43
N ALA A 31 -9.02 6.01 3.48
CA ALA A 31 -9.08 7.08 4.47
C ALA A 31 -7.76 7.20 5.24
N PHE A 32 -7.16 6.08 5.64
CA PHE A 32 -5.81 6.06 6.21
C PHE A 32 -4.82 6.77 5.28
N TYR A 33 -4.77 6.39 4.01
CA TYR A 33 -3.83 7.00 3.07
C TYR A 33 -4.09 8.50 2.89
N TRP A 34 -5.34 8.92 2.73
CA TRP A 34 -5.67 10.34 2.56
C TRP A 34 -5.34 11.20 3.77
N PHE A 35 -5.42 10.64 4.98
CA PHE A 35 -5.01 11.34 6.18
C PHE A 35 -3.48 11.48 6.26
N PHE A 36 -2.76 10.38 6.03
CA PHE A 36 -1.30 10.35 6.20
C PHE A 36 -0.51 10.91 5.02
N VAL A 37 -1.11 11.01 3.82
CA VAL A 37 -0.45 11.58 2.65
C VAL A 37 -0.09 13.06 2.81
N ALA A 38 -0.84 13.81 3.62
CA ALA A 38 -0.52 15.20 3.95
C ALA A 38 0.78 15.30 4.75
N PHE A 39 0.96 14.40 5.72
CA PHE A 39 2.20 14.29 6.48
C PHE A 39 3.35 13.81 5.59
N ASP A 40 3.13 12.80 4.75
CA ASP A 40 4.13 12.36 3.76
C ASP A 40 4.58 13.51 2.87
N PHE A 41 3.64 14.34 2.37
CA PHE A 41 3.98 15.46 1.52
C PHE A 41 4.85 16.51 2.23
N TYR A 42 4.61 16.75 3.52
CA TYR A 42 5.44 17.61 4.35
C TYR A 42 6.87 17.03 4.48
N TYR A 43 6.99 15.75 4.83
CA TYR A 43 8.28 15.06 4.93
C TYR A 43 9.02 15.02 3.59
N LEU A 44 8.29 14.79 2.49
CA LEU A 44 8.81 14.79 1.13
C LEU A 44 9.50 16.11 0.79
N LYS A 45 8.87 17.25 1.14
CA LYS A 45 9.45 18.58 0.92
C LYS A 45 10.69 18.83 1.78
N ALA A 46 10.70 18.32 3.01
CA ALA A 46 11.84 18.42 3.92
C ALA A 46 13.03 17.53 3.51
N SER A 47 12.84 16.58 2.59
CA SER A 47 13.88 15.67 2.14
C SER A 47 15.10 16.41 1.59
N LEU A 48 16.26 16.06 2.13
CA LEU A 48 17.57 16.57 1.74
C LEU A 48 18.13 15.88 0.49
N ASP A 49 17.64 14.68 0.21
CA ASP A 49 18.03 13.89 -0.95
C ASP A 49 17.14 14.24 -2.14
N LYS A 50 17.69 14.10 -3.36
CA LYS A 50 16.97 14.39 -4.61
C LYS A 50 17.32 13.38 -5.70
N ASN A 51 16.38 13.23 -6.63
CA ASN A 51 16.58 12.54 -7.91
C ASN A 51 17.04 11.08 -7.79
N ILE A 52 16.11 10.20 -7.44
CA ILE A 52 16.28 8.75 -7.61
C ILE A 52 16.24 8.42 -9.11
N PRO A 53 17.16 7.62 -9.65
CA PRO A 53 17.10 7.20 -11.05
C PRO A 53 15.91 6.26 -11.28
N TRP A 54 15.38 6.25 -12.50
CA TRP A 54 14.43 5.22 -12.90
C TRP A 54 15.11 3.86 -12.83
N ASN A 55 14.58 3.00 -11.96
CA ASN A 55 14.99 1.62 -11.82
C ASN A 55 13.80 0.71 -12.16
N LYS A 56 14.07 -0.59 -12.29
CA LYS A 56 13.03 -1.58 -12.58
C LYS A 56 11.90 -1.54 -11.53
N LEU A 57 12.22 -1.33 -10.25
CA LEU A 57 11.23 -1.30 -9.17
C LEU A 57 10.23 -0.14 -9.30
N ASN A 58 10.70 1.09 -9.52
CA ASN A 58 9.86 2.27 -9.71
C ASN A 58 9.00 2.16 -10.96
N VAL A 59 9.57 1.63 -12.05
CA VAL A 59 8.81 1.38 -13.29
C VAL A 59 7.73 0.33 -13.04
N SER A 60 8.06 -0.79 -12.36
CA SER A 60 7.09 -1.83 -12.01
C SER A 60 5.97 -1.29 -11.10
N LYS A 61 6.29 -0.50 -10.07
CA LYS A 61 5.29 0.16 -9.21
C LYS A 61 4.35 1.04 -10.04
N ALA A 62 4.89 1.84 -10.95
CA ALA A 62 4.09 2.71 -11.82
C ALA A 62 3.19 1.91 -12.77
N LEU A 63 3.70 0.85 -13.39
CA LEU A 63 2.94 -0.01 -14.31
C LEU A 63 1.82 -0.77 -13.60
N VAL A 64 2.10 -1.38 -12.44
CA VAL A 64 1.09 -2.08 -11.65
C VAL A 64 0.00 -1.12 -11.17
N ASN A 65 0.38 0.07 -10.71
CA ASN A 65 -0.59 1.09 -10.28
C ASN A 65 -1.42 1.64 -11.46
N LEU A 66 -0.82 1.76 -12.65
CA LEU A 66 -1.56 2.11 -13.86
C LEU A 66 -2.57 1.01 -14.23
N GLY A 67 -2.21 -0.26 -14.10
CA GLY A 67 -3.13 -1.38 -14.27
C GLY A 67 -4.32 -1.32 -13.30
N LEU A 68 -4.06 -1.02 -12.03
CA LEU A 68 -5.10 -0.82 -11.02
C LEU A 68 -6.03 0.36 -11.35
N LEU A 69 -5.49 1.47 -11.88
CA LEU A 69 -6.30 2.60 -12.37
C LEU A 69 -7.20 2.20 -13.53
N VAL A 70 -6.70 1.42 -14.49
CA VAL A 70 -7.51 0.94 -15.63
C VAL A 70 -8.63 0.04 -15.15
N ILE A 71 -8.35 -0.93 -14.28
CA ILE A 71 -9.37 -1.85 -13.76
C ILE A 71 -10.44 -1.10 -12.97
N THR A 72 -10.04 -0.20 -12.07
CA THR A 72 -11.01 0.59 -11.30
C THR A 72 -11.82 1.57 -12.15
N ALA A 73 -11.25 2.08 -13.25
CA ALA A 73 -12.01 2.85 -14.23
C ALA A 73 -13.02 1.98 -14.99
N LEU A 74 -12.65 0.76 -15.37
CA LEU A 74 -13.57 -0.20 -15.98
C LEU A 74 -14.70 -0.58 -15.02
N ASP A 75 -14.39 -0.83 -13.74
CA ASP A 75 -15.40 -1.11 -12.70
C ASP A 75 -16.41 0.02 -12.60
N LEU A 76 -15.94 1.27 -12.61
CA LEU A 76 -16.79 2.45 -12.57
C LEU A 76 -17.67 2.57 -13.83
N ILE A 77 -17.10 2.36 -15.01
CA ILE A 77 -17.85 2.40 -16.28
C ILE A 77 -18.94 1.32 -16.29
N MET A 78 -18.59 0.10 -15.90
CA MET A 78 -19.50 -1.04 -15.85
C MET A 78 -20.63 -0.81 -14.83
N ALA A 79 -20.32 -0.25 -13.66
CA ALA A 79 -21.33 0.13 -12.67
C ALA A 79 -22.29 1.22 -13.19
N LEU A 80 -21.78 2.21 -13.93
CA LEU A 80 -22.61 3.28 -14.51
C LEU A 80 -23.51 2.77 -15.63
N ILE A 81 -23.01 1.89 -16.51
CA ILE A 81 -23.81 1.26 -17.58
C ILE A 81 -24.96 0.47 -16.95
N LYS A 82 -24.67 -0.35 -15.94
CA LYS A 82 -25.71 -1.16 -15.27
C LYS A 82 -26.74 -0.30 -14.55
N LYS A 83 -26.34 0.84 -13.97
CA LYS A 83 -27.25 1.83 -13.37
C LYS A 83 -28.16 2.50 -14.40
N GLY A 84 -27.67 2.69 -15.63
CA GLY A 84 -28.41 3.31 -16.73
C GLY A 84 -29.44 2.39 -17.42
N ASP A 85 -29.29 1.07 -17.34
CA ASP A 85 -30.14 0.09 -18.05
C ASP A 85 -31.57 -0.04 -17.46
N GLY A 86 -31.89 0.71 -16.39
CA GLY A 86 -33.26 0.85 -15.86
C GLY A 86 -33.89 -0.43 -15.29
N LYS A 87 -33.21 -1.57 -15.34
CA LYS A 87 -33.62 -2.80 -14.67
C LYS A 87 -33.57 -2.54 -13.17
N GLU A 88 -34.69 -2.77 -12.48
CA GLU A 88 -34.88 -2.66 -11.02
C GLU A 88 -34.07 -3.71 -10.23
N LEU A 89 -32.79 -3.88 -10.55
CA LEU A 89 -31.87 -4.57 -9.67
C LEU A 89 -31.49 -3.58 -8.57
N PRO A 90 -31.39 -4.02 -7.29
CA PRO A 90 -30.98 -3.17 -6.19
C PRO A 90 -29.48 -2.85 -6.33
N LEU A 91 -29.14 -1.97 -7.28
CA LEU A 91 -27.82 -1.35 -7.34
C LEU A 91 -27.73 -0.42 -6.15
N TYR A 92 -26.97 -0.86 -5.16
CA TYR A 92 -26.70 -0.05 -3.99
C TYR A 92 -25.77 1.09 -4.44
N ASP A 93 -26.03 2.34 -4.02
CA ASP A 93 -25.17 3.49 -4.37
C ASP A 93 -23.67 3.26 -4.05
N LEU A 94 -23.38 2.31 -3.17
CA LEU A 94 -22.04 1.86 -2.77
C LEU A 94 -21.23 1.23 -3.91
N ASP A 95 -21.87 0.57 -4.88
CA ASP A 95 -21.18 -0.02 -6.03
C ASP A 95 -20.59 1.06 -6.96
N VAL A 96 -21.06 2.31 -6.86
CA VAL A 96 -20.52 3.47 -7.58
C VAL A 96 -19.46 4.18 -6.74
N TRP A 97 -19.70 4.39 -5.45
CA TRP A 97 -18.76 5.10 -4.57
C TRP A 97 -17.45 4.34 -4.32
N GLY A 98 -17.50 3.00 -4.21
CA GLY A 98 -16.32 2.16 -4.01
C GLY A 98 -15.24 2.36 -5.08
N PRO A 99 -15.55 2.17 -6.37
CA PRO A 99 -14.63 2.45 -7.47
C PRO A 99 -14.12 3.89 -7.52
N ILE A 100 -14.96 4.89 -7.22
CA ILE A 100 -14.55 6.32 -7.20
C ILE A 100 -13.47 6.56 -6.15
N ILE A 101 -13.67 6.08 -4.92
CA ILE A 101 -12.73 6.27 -3.81
C ILE A 101 -11.41 5.53 -4.10
N LYS A 102 -11.48 4.31 -4.63
CA LYS A 102 -10.29 3.56 -5.07
C LYS A 102 -9.55 4.30 -6.18
N PHE A 103 -10.25 4.78 -7.21
CA PHE A 103 -9.67 5.50 -8.34
C PHE A 103 -8.95 6.77 -7.87
N ALA A 104 -9.58 7.57 -7.03
CA ALA A 104 -8.96 8.77 -6.45
C ALA A 104 -7.71 8.43 -5.64
N THR A 105 -7.75 7.34 -4.85
CA THR A 105 -6.61 6.87 -4.06
C THR A 105 -5.46 6.38 -4.94
N PHE A 106 -5.73 5.58 -5.96
CA PHE A 106 -4.70 5.08 -6.88
C PHE A 106 -4.13 6.18 -7.77
N LEU A 107 -4.93 7.20 -8.10
CA LEU A 107 -4.45 8.38 -8.81
C LEU A 107 -3.46 9.15 -7.93
N LEU A 108 -3.79 9.33 -6.64
CA LEU A 108 -2.90 9.97 -5.69
C LEU A 108 -1.58 9.19 -5.55
N ILE A 109 -1.65 7.87 -5.39
CA ILE A 109 -0.45 7.00 -5.34
C ILE A 109 0.36 7.11 -6.63
N PHE A 110 -0.30 7.13 -7.80
CA PHE A 110 0.36 7.28 -9.09
C PHE A 110 1.15 8.58 -9.18
N LEU A 111 0.59 9.68 -8.70
CA LEU A 111 1.26 10.99 -8.65
C LEU A 111 2.41 11.01 -7.63
N PHE A 112 2.29 10.26 -6.54
CA PHE A 112 3.33 10.19 -5.52
C PHE A 112 4.57 9.41 -5.96
N ILE A 113 4.46 8.41 -6.85
CA ILE A 113 5.63 7.66 -7.38
C ILE A 113 6.69 8.61 -7.99
N PRO A 114 6.37 9.48 -8.98
CA PRO A 114 7.36 10.41 -9.52
C PRO A 114 7.76 11.52 -8.54
N LEU A 115 6.91 11.89 -7.58
CA LEU A 115 7.25 12.85 -6.53
C LEU A 115 8.30 12.27 -5.56
N ASN A 116 8.09 11.07 -5.03
CA ASN A 116 9.05 10.33 -4.21
C ASN A 116 10.40 10.25 -4.92
N ARG A 117 10.39 9.95 -6.22
CA ARG A 117 11.59 9.95 -7.05
C ARG A 117 12.29 11.32 -7.10
N LYS A 118 11.54 12.39 -7.36
CA LYS A 118 12.06 13.77 -7.45
C LYS A 118 12.69 14.22 -6.13
N TYR A 119 12.04 13.93 -5.01
CA TYR A 119 12.46 14.32 -3.67
C TYR A 119 13.32 13.26 -2.97
N GLY A 120 13.83 12.26 -3.67
CA GLY A 120 14.84 11.36 -3.12
C GLY A 120 14.35 10.39 -2.04
N VAL A 121 13.04 10.25 -1.83
CA VAL A 121 12.48 9.37 -0.79
C VAL A 121 12.38 7.94 -1.32
N GLN A 122 13.24 7.04 -0.83
CA GLN A 122 13.40 5.68 -1.36
C GLN A 122 12.28 4.70 -0.96
N THR A 123 11.69 4.87 0.22
CA THR A 123 10.52 4.11 0.64
C THR A 123 9.62 4.98 1.49
N THR A 124 8.32 4.92 1.22
CA THR A 124 7.33 5.66 1.99
C THR A 124 6.56 4.69 2.86
N GLY A 125 6.64 4.86 4.17
CA GLY A 125 5.96 3.98 5.13
C GLY A 125 4.45 3.96 4.96
N CYS A 126 3.84 5.10 4.65
CA CYS A 126 2.40 5.19 4.45
C CYS A 126 1.94 4.41 3.22
N GLN A 127 2.73 4.37 2.14
CA GLN A 127 2.41 3.54 0.98
C GLN A 127 2.46 2.05 1.33
N PHE A 128 3.50 1.60 2.04
CA PHE A 128 3.58 0.21 2.50
C PHE A 128 2.40 -0.16 3.39
N LEU A 129 2.10 0.65 4.41
CA LEU A 129 0.99 0.40 5.35
C LEU A 129 -0.36 0.41 4.64
N PHE A 130 -0.57 1.31 3.68
CA PHE A 130 -1.78 1.32 2.85
C PHE A 130 -1.97 0.00 2.11
N TRP A 131 -0.96 -0.47 1.37
CA TRP A 131 -1.06 -1.72 0.60
C TRP A 131 -1.21 -2.93 1.52
N PHE A 132 -0.53 -2.92 2.67
CA PHE A 132 -0.64 -3.97 3.68
C PHE A 132 -2.07 -4.07 4.25
N LEU A 133 -2.63 -2.94 4.68
CA LEU A 133 -4.00 -2.86 5.16
C LEU A 133 -5.01 -3.23 4.07
N LEU A 134 -4.83 -2.74 2.84
CA LEU A 134 -5.71 -3.04 1.72
C LEU A 134 -5.75 -4.53 1.41
N VAL A 135 -4.60 -5.20 1.36
CA VAL A 135 -4.53 -6.65 1.11
C VAL A 135 -5.20 -7.41 2.25
N ILE A 136 -4.86 -7.13 3.51
CA ILE A 136 -5.42 -7.84 4.68
C ILE A 136 -6.94 -7.67 4.74
N LEU A 137 -7.44 -6.45 4.57
CA LEU A 137 -8.87 -6.17 4.62
C LEU A 137 -9.61 -6.65 3.37
N SER A 138 -8.92 -7.02 2.29
CA SER A 138 -9.54 -7.65 1.12
C SER A 138 -9.68 -9.18 1.26
N ILE A 139 -9.03 -9.82 2.24
CA ILE A 139 -9.09 -11.28 2.45
C ILE A 139 -10.53 -11.77 2.72
N PRO A 140 -11.33 -11.12 3.60
CA PRO A 140 -12.70 -11.58 3.84
C PRO A 140 -13.54 -11.56 2.56
N ARG A 141 -13.46 -10.49 1.78
CA ARG A 141 -14.14 -10.40 0.49
C ARG A 141 -13.69 -11.49 -0.48
N CYS A 142 -12.41 -11.84 -0.50
CA CYS A 142 -11.90 -12.95 -1.32
C CYS A 142 -12.61 -14.26 -1.01
N ARG A 143 -12.76 -14.60 0.28
CA ARG A 143 -13.53 -15.77 0.71
C ARG A 143 -14.99 -15.71 0.25
N THR A 144 -15.64 -14.55 0.43
CA THR A 144 -17.03 -14.33 0.05
C THR A 144 -17.24 -14.53 -1.45
N GLU A 145 -16.41 -13.92 -2.30
CA GLU A 145 -16.50 -14.02 -3.76
C GLU A 145 -16.28 -15.47 -4.26
N VAL A 146 -15.32 -16.22 -3.68
CA VAL A 146 -15.11 -17.65 -4.03
C VAL A 146 -16.32 -18.51 -3.70
N ARG A 147 -16.94 -18.29 -2.53
CA ARG A 147 -18.14 -19.03 -2.15
C ARG A 147 -19.29 -18.71 -3.09
N LEU A 148 -19.53 -17.42 -3.37
CA LEU A 148 -20.60 -16.99 -4.25
C LEU A 148 -20.44 -17.55 -5.66
N ASP A 149 -19.21 -17.56 -6.20
CA ASP A 149 -18.92 -18.21 -7.48
C ASP A 149 -19.22 -19.71 -7.45
N THR A 150 -18.79 -20.41 -6.40
CA THR A 150 -19.09 -21.85 -6.23
C THR A 150 -20.59 -22.14 -6.19
N GLU A 151 -21.38 -21.28 -5.54
CA GLU A 151 -22.83 -21.39 -5.49
C GLU A 151 -23.48 -21.13 -6.86
N ARG A 152 -23.03 -20.10 -7.59
CA ARG A 152 -23.48 -19.82 -8.96
C ARG A 152 -23.21 -20.98 -9.90
N GLN A 153 -22.00 -21.54 -9.85
CA GLN A 153 -21.62 -22.70 -10.66
C GLN A 153 -22.52 -23.91 -10.39
N LYS A 154 -22.92 -24.15 -9.13
CA LYS A 154 -23.87 -25.22 -8.78
C LYS A 154 -25.24 -24.99 -9.41
N ILE A 155 -25.76 -23.76 -9.38
CA ILE A 155 -27.05 -23.39 -9.99
C ILE A 155 -27.00 -23.60 -11.50
N LEU A 156 -25.96 -23.10 -12.17
CA LEU A 156 -25.75 -23.25 -13.61
C LEU A 156 -25.61 -24.73 -14.04
N SER A 157 -25.01 -25.57 -13.19
CA SER A 157 -24.87 -27.00 -13.43
C SER A 157 -26.12 -27.82 -13.12
N SER A 158 -27.12 -27.23 -12.46
CA SER A 158 -28.37 -27.91 -12.14
C SER A 158 -29.27 -28.02 -13.37
N GLU A 159 -29.96 -29.14 -13.55
CA GLU A 159 -30.88 -29.40 -14.68
C GLU A 159 -32.12 -28.47 -14.71
N GLN A 160 -32.24 -27.53 -13.78
CA GLN A 160 -33.35 -26.59 -13.75
C GLN A 160 -33.09 -25.43 -14.72
N PRO A 161 -34.05 -25.08 -15.59
CA PRO A 161 -33.94 -23.89 -16.44
C PRO A 161 -33.97 -22.64 -15.55
N SER A 162 -32.81 -22.01 -15.35
CA SER A 162 -32.70 -20.70 -14.70
C SER A 162 -32.67 -19.60 -15.76
N GLU A 163 -33.65 -18.70 -15.77
CA GLU A 163 -33.67 -17.47 -16.62
C GLU A 163 -32.76 -16.35 -16.07
N GLN A 164 -31.92 -16.64 -15.08
CA GLN A 164 -31.17 -15.65 -14.33
C GLN A 164 -29.83 -15.34 -15.02
N ASP A 165 -29.65 -14.09 -15.45
CA ASP A 165 -28.41 -13.59 -16.04
C ASP A 165 -27.38 -13.27 -14.94
N PHE A 166 -26.27 -14.01 -14.91
CA PHE A 166 -25.17 -13.85 -13.94
C PHE A 166 -23.96 -13.08 -14.49
N SER A 167 -24.07 -12.48 -15.69
CA SER A 167 -22.95 -11.85 -16.39
C SER A 167 -22.25 -10.74 -15.58
N TRP A 168 -23.01 -10.00 -14.76
CA TRP A 168 -22.47 -8.95 -13.90
C TRP A 168 -21.67 -9.50 -12.73
N GLU A 169 -22.20 -10.53 -12.09
CA GLU A 169 -21.61 -11.20 -10.95
C GLU A 169 -20.29 -11.88 -11.33
N GLU A 170 -20.23 -12.47 -12.54
CA GLU A 170 -19.01 -13.01 -13.13
C GLU A 170 -17.97 -11.92 -13.39
N TYR A 171 -18.40 -10.75 -13.91
CA TYR A 171 -17.51 -9.60 -14.07
C TYR A 171 -16.96 -9.09 -12.73
N GLN A 172 -17.81 -8.96 -11.71
CA GLN A 172 -17.39 -8.53 -10.37
C GLN A 172 -16.37 -9.49 -9.76
N PHE A 173 -16.60 -10.80 -9.91
CA PHE A 173 -15.67 -11.83 -9.47
C PHE A 173 -14.31 -11.70 -10.17
N ALA A 174 -14.31 -11.68 -11.51
CA ALA A 174 -13.09 -11.57 -12.30
C ALA A 174 -12.32 -10.28 -11.98
N SER A 175 -13.01 -9.14 -11.94
CA SER A 175 -12.41 -7.85 -11.64
C SER A 175 -11.80 -7.82 -10.24
N PHE A 176 -12.50 -8.34 -9.23
CA PHE A 176 -11.99 -8.41 -7.86
C PHE A 176 -10.70 -9.22 -7.77
N PHE A 177 -10.61 -10.37 -8.43
CA PHE A 177 -9.40 -11.21 -8.39
C PHE A 177 -8.20 -10.58 -9.10
N ILE A 178 -8.43 -9.91 -10.22
CA ILE A 178 -7.37 -9.15 -10.92
C ILE A 178 -6.89 -8.00 -10.02
N PHE A 179 -7.83 -7.25 -9.44
CA PHE A 179 -7.56 -6.18 -8.47
C PHE A 179 -6.75 -6.67 -7.25
N PHE A 180 -7.17 -7.79 -6.65
CA PHE A 180 -6.52 -8.37 -5.48
C PHE A 180 -5.10 -8.85 -5.83
N THR A 181 -4.93 -9.48 -6.99
CA THR A 181 -3.62 -9.94 -7.48
C THR A 181 -2.66 -8.76 -7.66
N PHE A 182 -3.09 -7.69 -8.32
CA PHE A 182 -2.26 -6.50 -8.47
C PHE A 182 -1.98 -5.79 -7.14
N SER A 183 -2.93 -5.79 -6.21
CA SER A 183 -2.72 -5.25 -4.86
C SER A 183 -1.64 -6.03 -4.09
N CYS A 184 -1.66 -7.37 -4.18
CA CYS A 184 -0.62 -8.24 -3.60
C CYS A 184 0.75 -8.00 -4.25
N ILE A 185 0.81 -7.91 -5.58
CA ILE A 185 2.04 -7.58 -6.29
C ILE A 185 2.57 -6.22 -5.82
N MET A 186 1.71 -5.22 -5.69
CA MET A 186 2.10 -3.88 -5.25
C MET A 186 2.60 -3.87 -3.81
N LEU A 187 2.00 -4.65 -2.90
CA LEU A 187 2.51 -4.84 -1.54
C LEU A 187 3.93 -5.41 -1.57
N ILE A 188 4.16 -6.47 -2.34
CA ILE A 188 5.48 -7.10 -2.48
C ILE A 188 6.51 -6.09 -3.02
N LEU A 189 6.15 -5.30 -4.05
CA LEU A 189 7.05 -4.28 -4.60
C LEU A 189 7.40 -3.19 -3.55
N ASN A 190 6.49 -2.89 -2.61
CA ASN A 190 6.74 -1.94 -1.53
C ASN A 190 7.54 -2.51 -0.36
N CYS A 191 7.79 -3.83 -0.31
CA CYS A 191 8.71 -4.44 0.65
C CYS A 191 10.18 -4.12 0.34
N PHE A 192 10.49 -3.73 -0.90
CA PHE A 192 11.85 -3.44 -1.37
C PHE A 192 12.14 -1.94 -1.45
N ALA A 193 13.40 -1.57 -1.21
CA ALA A 193 13.84 -0.18 -1.29
C ALA A 193 14.01 0.28 -2.74
N ASP A 194 13.58 1.51 -3.04
CA ASP A 194 13.89 2.12 -4.33
C ASP A 194 15.39 2.46 -4.43
N GLY A 195 15.83 2.76 -5.66
CA GLY A 195 17.23 3.06 -5.93
C GLY A 195 17.76 4.23 -5.13
N LEU A 196 19.08 4.28 -4.95
CA LEU A 196 19.76 5.35 -4.23
C LEU A 196 19.56 6.70 -4.94
N PRO A 197 19.28 7.80 -4.21
CA PRO A 197 19.23 9.14 -4.78
C PRO A 197 20.60 9.55 -5.34
N ARG A 198 20.60 10.29 -6.46
CA ARG A 198 21.83 10.79 -7.11
C ARG A 198 22.40 12.02 -6.43
N GLN A 199 21.56 12.78 -5.75
CA GLN A 199 21.93 14.01 -5.06
C GLN A 199 21.58 13.83 -3.60
N THR A 200 22.57 13.93 -2.72
CA THR A 200 22.42 13.81 -1.28
C THR A 200 23.12 15.00 -0.62
N LYS A 201 22.61 15.48 0.53
CA LYS A 201 23.27 16.57 1.28
C LYS A 201 24.64 16.12 1.83
N TYR A 202 24.72 14.87 2.27
CA TYR A 202 25.91 14.28 2.86
C TYR A 202 26.58 13.33 1.86
N GLN A 203 27.92 13.30 1.87
CA GLN A 203 28.68 12.36 1.05
C GLN A 203 28.54 10.95 1.63
N ARG A 204 28.21 9.97 0.78
CA ARG A 204 28.12 8.57 1.19
C ARG A 204 29.51 7.93 1.19
N GLY A 205 29.96 7.51 2.37
CA GLY A 205 31.19 6.73 2.53
C GLY A 205 31.01 5.25 2.17
N GLU A 206 32.10 4.50 2.09
CA GLU A 206 32.05 3.04 1.85
C GLU A 206 31.37 2.28 3.00
N ASN A 207 31.47 2.81 4.23
CA ASN A 207 30.93 2.20 5.45
C ASN A 207 29.60 2.84 5.90
N GLU A 208 28.80 3.39 4.97
CA GLU A 208 27.49 3.97 5.29
C GLU A 208 26.56 2.94 5.98
N ILE A 209 25.88 3.37 7.04
CA ILE A 209 24.90 2.53 7.73
C ILE A 209 23.75 2.10 6.81
N PRO A 210 23.46 0.79 6.69
CA PRO A 210 22.44 0.27 5.79
C PRO A 210 21.01 0.75 6.10
N GLU A 211 20.73 1.21 7.32
CA GLU A 211 19.43 1.75 7.72
C GLU A 211 18.97 2.89 6.79
N LEU A 212 19.90 3.74 6.33
CA LEU A 212 19.61 4.88 5.46
C LEU A 212 19.03 4.44 4.11
N SER A 213 19.50 3.32 3.57
CA SER A 213 19.05 2.76 2.29
C SER A 213 18.07 1.58 2.42
N ALA A 214 17.76 1.17 3.65
CA ALA A 214 16.85 0.07 3.93
C ALA A 214 15.40 0.40 3.52
N SER A 215 14.65 -0.65 3.17
CA SER A 215 13.21 -0.51 2.92
C SER A 215 12.47 -0.23 4.23
N PHE A 216 11.27 0.33 4.12
CA PHE A 216 10.43 0.59 5.30
C PHE A 216 10.22 -0.66 6.17
N LEU A 217 9.92 -1.80 5.54
CA LEU A 217 9.78 -3.07 6.24
C LEU A 217 11.07 -3.45 6.98
N SER A 218 12.21 -3.37 6.28
CA SER A 218 13.52 -3.68 6.86
C SER A 218 13.86 -2.79 8.05
N ARG A 219 13.46 -1.50 8.03
CA ARG A 219 13.62 -0.58 9.17
C ARG A 219 12.79 -0.98 10.38
N ILE A 220 11.52 -1.39 10.18
CA ILE A 220 10.66 -1.84 11.28
C ILE A 220 11.13 -3.17 11.86
N THR A 221 11.51 -4.13 11.02
CA THR A 221 11.91 -5.47 11.47
C THR A 221 13.39 -5.55 11.84
N TYR A 222 14.13 -4.44 11.77
CA TYR A 222 15.57 -4.35 11.97
C TYR A 222 16.40 -5.32 11.10
N GLN A 223 15.87 -5.76 9.96
CA GLN A 223 16.53 -6.74 9.08
C GLN A 223 17.84 -6.19 8.49
N TRP A 224 17.99 -4.88 8.39
CA TRP A 224 19.24 -4.26 7.94
C TRP A 224 20.42 -4.57 8.88
N PHE A 225 20.15 -4.88 10.15
CA PHE A 225 21.16 -5.22 11.17
C PHE A 225 21.57 -6.70 11.15
N ASP A 226 20.76 -7.60 10.58
CA ASP A 226 20.97 -9.05 10.63
C ASP A 226 22.37 -9.49 10.18
N LYS A 227 22.92 -8.82 9.16
CA LYS A 227 24.28 -9.11 8.65
C LYS A 227 25.35 -8.83 9.70
N MET A 228 25.22 -7.75 10.47
CA MET A 228 26.16 -7.41 11.54
C MET A 228 25.98 -8.32 12.75
N ALA A 229 24.73 -8.63 13.13
CA ALA A 229 24.45 -9.59 14.20
C ALA A 229 25.07 -10.96 13.92
N LEU A 230 24.89 -11.48 12.70
CA LEU A 230 25.46 -12.76 12.29
C LEU A 230 27.00 -12.71 12.21
N LYS A 231 27.58 -11.59 11.79
CA LYS A 231 29.03 -11.39 11.79
C LYS A 231 29.59 -11.44 13.21
N GLY A 232 28.96 -10.74 14.15
CA GLY A 232 29.33 -10.73 15.57
C GLY A 232 29.16 -12.09 16.26
N TYR A 233 28.19 -12.89 15.81
CA TYR A 233 28.05 -14.28 16.26
C TYR A 233 29.21 -15.17 15.79
N ARG A 234 29.72 -14.96 14.57
CA ARG A 234 30.80 -15.78 13.99
C ARG A 234 32.19 -15.34 14.42
N ASN A 235 32.41 -14.04 14.55
CA ASN A 235 33.69 -13.44 14.93
C ASN A 235 33.45 -12.23 15.85
N PRO A 236 34.32 -11.97 16.85
CA PRO A 236 34.27 -10.73 17.62
C PRO A 236 34.33 -9.50 16.70
N LEU A 237 33.44 -8.54 16.90
CA LEU A 237 33.39 -7.30 16.10
C LEU A 237 34.53 -6.36 16.50
N GLU A 238 35.23 -5.81 15.51
CA GLU A 238 36.23 -4.76 15.68
C GLU A 238 35.69 -3.40 15.18
N GLU A 239 36.38 -2.30 15.50
CA GLU A 239 35.99 -0.93 15.09
C GLU A 239 35.79 -0.80 13.58
N LYS A 240 36.67 -1.44 12.79
CA LYS A 240 36.59 -1.47 11.32
C LYS A 240 35.34 -2.16 10.77
N ASP A 241 34.67 -2.98 11.58
CA ASP A 241 33.46 -3.70 11.19
C ASP A 241 32.18 -2.89 11.47
N LEU A 242 32.30 -1.77 12.19
CA LEU A 242 31.20 -0.88 12.51
C LEU A 242 30.89 0.04 11.32
N TRP A 243 29.62 0.41 11.20
CA TRP A 243 29.20 1.41 10.23
C TRP A 243 29.46 2.81 10.74
N ASP A 244 29.63 3.74 9.82
CA ASP A 244 29.67 5.16 10.13
C ASP A 244 28.35 5.61 10.74
N LEU A 245 28.41 6.54 11.69
CA LEU A 245 27.22 7.16 12.24
C LEU A 245 26.44 7.88 11.14
N ARG A 246 25.12 7.94 11.29
CA ARG A 246 24.28 8.78 10.42
C ARG A 246 24.81 10.22 10.49
N PRO A 247 24.98 10.92 9.36
CA PRO A 247 25.54 12.27 9.36
C PRO A 247 24.76 13.24 10.26
N GLN A 248 23.43 13.05 10.36
CA GLN A 248 22.53 13.86 11.19
C GLN A 248 22.77 13.67 12.71
N ASP A 249 23.28 12.51 13.10
CA ASP A 249 23.59 12.17 14.50
C ASP A 249 25.06 12.46 14.84
N SER A 250 25.85 12.93 13.86
CA SER A 250 27.26 13.26 14.08
C SER A 250 27.41 14.49 14.96
N CYS A 251 28.50 14.52 15.75
CA CYS A 251 28.84 15.69 16.57
C CYS A 251 28.95 16.98 15.73
N SER A 252 29.38 16.89 14.47
CA SER A 252 29.46 18.03 13.55
C SER A 252 28.11 18.69 13.26
N GLU A 253 27.00 17.95 13.27
CA GLU A 253 25.67 18.51 13.04
C GLU A 253 24.97 18.86 14.38
N VAL A 254 25.14 18.03 15.42
CA VAL A 254 24.43 18.21 16.70
C VAL A 254 25.06 19.30 17.57
N MET A 255 26.41 19.38 17.63
CA MET A 255 27.11 20.31 18.52
C MET A 255 26.83 21.79 18.20
N PRO A 256 26.78 22.24 16.93
CA PRO A 256 26.43 23.62 16.61
C PRO A 256 25.01 24.00 17.07
N ILE A 257 24.04 23.09 16.91
CA ILE A 257 22.65 23.30 17.35
C ILE A 257 22.60 23.44 18.87
N PHE A 258 23.27 22.53 19.58
CA PHE A 258 23.36 22.58 21.04
C PHE A 258 24.03 23.88 21.53
N ALA A 259 25.19 24.23 20.97
CA ALA A 259 25.94 25.43 21.35
C ALA A 259 25.14 26.72 21.08
N HIS A 260 24.36 26.77 19.99
CA HIS A 260 23.47 27.88 19.69
C HIS A 260 22.45 28.11 20.82
N HIS A 261 21.75 27.06 21.24
CA HIS A 261 20.76 27.14 22.31
C HIS A 261 21.38 27.35 23.70
N TRP A 262 22.55 26.76 23.96
CA TRP A 262 23.29 26.98 25.20
C TRP A 262 23.69 28.45 25.38
N ASN A 263 24.30 29.05 24.34
CA ASN A 263 24.75 30.43 24.38
C ASN A 263 23.61 31.45 24.48
N GLN A 264 22.40 31.09 24.06
CA GLN A 264 21.20 31.92 24.22
C GLN A 264 20.66 31.94 25.65
N ASN A 265 20.82 30.84 26.41
CA ASN A 265 20.22 30.67 27.73
C ASN A 265 21.20 30.89 28.90
N VAL A 266 22.51 30.86 28.63
CA VAL A 266 23.57 31.00 29.66
C VAL A 266 24.13 32.43 29.73
N ARG A 267 23.71 33.32 28.82
CA ARG A 267 23.90 34.78 28.96
C ARG A 267 22.68 35.42 29.61
#